data_AF-A0A656D4F4-F1
#
_entry.id   AF-A0A656D4F4-F1
#
_cell.length_a   1.000
_cell.length_b   1.000
_cell.length_c   1.000
_cell.angle_alpha   90.00
_cell.angle_beta   90.00
_cell.angle_gamma   90.00
#
_symmetry.space_group_name_H-M   'P 1'
#
loop_
_entity.id
_entity.type
_entity.pdbx_description
1 polymer ?
#
loop_
_entity_poly.entity_id
_entity_poly.type
_entity_poly.pdbx_seq_one_letter_code
_entity_poly.pdbx_strand_id
1 'polypeptide(L)'
;MSKVKFFALAFLPILIISSFILIYPSKTDAVKLNSKECVDCHVSKKITASAIRDWQLSKHYEAEVGCADCHIPVKEAVKEIHESKSNCEDKRVRRLVSPKNCAQCHEDKVNEFERGKHALAWVAMMAMPTTKDQPSVLIEGEKGCGGCHRIGRDEGKCDACHTRHRF
;
A
#
# COMPACT_ATOMS: atom_id res chain seq x y z
N MET A 1 35.02 73.72 -17.69
CA MET A 1 33.98 72.72 -18.04
C MET A 1 34.54 71.36 -17.65
N SER A 2 33.99 70.48 -16.83
CA SER A 2 32.72 70.35 -16.11
C SER A 2 32.99 69.53 -14.84
N LYS A 3 32.18 69.73 -13.80
CA LYS A 3 32.15 68.97 -12.54
C LYS A 3 31.49 67.61 -12.78
N VAL A 4 31.95 66.52 -12.13
CA VAL A 4 31.06 65.47 -11.59
C VAL A 4 31.67 64.90 -10.31
N LYS A 5 30.96 65.10 -9.18
CA LYS A 5 31.03 64.27 -7.96
C LYS A 5 30.08 63.10 -8.15
N PHE A 6 30.33 61.91 -7.60
CA PHE A 6 29.32 61.11 -6.90
C PHE A 6 29.96 59.95 -6.11
N PHE A 7 29.71 59.98 -4.79
CA PHE A 7 29.79 58.84 -3.86
C PHE A 7 28.80 57.76 -4.30
N ALA A 8 29.11 56.48 -4.06
CA ALA A 8 28.16 55.55 -3.41
C ALA A 8 28.81 54.19 -3.14
N LEU A 9 28.62 53.73 -1.91
CA LEU A 9 28.83 52.35 -1.47
C LEU A 9 27.97 51.39 -2.29
N ALA A 10 28.50 50.21 -2.61
CA ALA A 10 27.69 49.05 -2.94
C ALA A 10 28.26 47.81 -2.24
N PHE A 11 28.09 47.77 -0.92
CA PHE A 11 28.10 46.53 -0.14
C PHE A 11 26.82 45.75 -0.46
N LEU A 12 26.99 44.49 -0.90
CA LEU A 12 26.03 43.36 -0.91
C LEU A 12 24.60 43.56 -1.48
N PRO A 13 24.14 42.57 -2.28
CA PRO A 13 23.27 41.57 -1.65
C PRO A 13 23.61 40.15 -2.11
N ILE A 14 24.45 39.45 -1.34
CA ILE A 14 24.54 37.97 -1.41
C ILE A 14 23.37 37.31 -0.64
N LEU A 15 22.49 38.11 -0.01
CA LEU A 15 21.41 37.66 0.90
C LEU A 15 20.01 37.57 0.27
N ILE A 16 19.86 37.12 -0.98
CA ILE A 16 18.50 36.90 -1.57
C ILE A 16 18.28 35.49 -2.14
N ILE A 17 19.30 34.62 -2.19
CA ILE A 17 19.11 33.25 -2.70
C ILE A 17 18.66 32.26 -1.60
N SER A 18 18.73 32.65 -0.32
CA SER A 18 18.41 31.75 0.81
C SER A 18 16.92 31.63 1.15
N SER A 19 16.02 32.45 0.59
CA SER A 19 14.62 32.54 1.05
C SER A 19 13.61 31.73 0.23
N PHE A 20 14.02 31.04 -0.84
CA PHE A 20 13.10 30.27 -1.70
C PHE A 20 13.01 28.77 -1.40
N ILE A 21 13.66 28.28 -0.33
CA ILE A 21 13.68 26.85 0.04
C ILE A 21 12.56 26.46 1.05
N LEU A 22 11.80 27.42 1.59
CA LEU A 22 10.99 27.20 2.80
C LEU A 22 9.49 26.86 2.61
N ILE A 23 8.98 26.64 1.39
CA ILE A 23 7.53 26.40 1.17
C ILE A 23 7.24 25.24 0.20
N TYR A 24 8.19 24.33 -0.02
CA TYR A 24 7.83 23.05 -0.62
C TYR A 24 7.51 22.07 0.51
N PRO A 25 6.24 21.64 0.69
CA PRO A 25 5.95 20.57 1.63
C PRO A 25 6.84 19.38 1.27
N SER A 26 7.44 18.78 2.30
CA SER A 26 8.25 17.59 2.06
C SER A 26 7.33 16.50 1.49
N LYS A 27 7.83 15.69 0.55
CA LYS A 27 7.07 14.55 0.00
C LYS A 27 6.42 13.71 1.11
N THR A 28 7.14 13.51 2.21
CA THR A 28 6.66 12.83 3.42
C THR A 28 5.40 13.42 4.08
N ASP A 29 5.11 14.72 3.91
CA ASP A 29 3.92 15.36 4.47
C ASP A 29 2.63 15.00 3.71
N ALA A 30 2.71 14.75 2.39
CA ALA A 30 1.56 14.42 1.56
C ALA A 30 1.02 13.00 1.83
N VAL A 31 1.91 12.00 1.97
CA VAL A 31 1.56 10.62 2.36
C VAL A 31 0.90 10.58 3.72
N LYS A 32 1.47 11.36 4.64
CA LYS A 32 0.96 11.50 5.99
C LYS A 32 -0.45 12.06 5.97
N LEU A 33 -0.78 12.94 5.02
CA LEU A 33 -2.12 13.50 4.86
C LEU A 33 -3.12 12.45 4.32
N ASN A 34 -2.78 11.71 3.27
CA ASN A 34 -3.68 10.70 2.66
C ASN A 34 -3.95 9.50 3.59
N SER A 35 -3.00 9.16 4.46
CA SER A 35 -3.16 8.07 5.43
C SER A 35 -3.47 8.54 6.86
N LYS A 36 -3.60 9.86 7.10
CA LYS A 36 -3.69 10.43 8.46
C LYS A 36 -4.82 9.82 9.27
N GLU A 37 -6.02 9.83 8.69
CA GLU A 37 -7.24 9.36 9.35
C GLU A 37 -7.16 7.87 9.65
N CYS A 38 -6.60 7.08 8.72
CA CYS A 38 -6.37 5.65 8.90
C CYS A 38 -5.42 5.39 10.08
N VAL A 39 -4.27 6.06 10.08
CA VAL A 39 -3.24 5.92 11.14
C VAL A 39 -3.78 6.37 12.49
N ASP A 40 -4.40 7.54 12.57
CA ASP A 40 -4.94 8.09 13.82
C ASP A 40 -6.04 7.18 14.41
N CYS A 41 -6.95 6.68 13.57
CA CYS A 41 -8.01 5.77 14.00
C CYS A 41 -7.42 4.43 14.49
N HIS A 42 -6.49 3.84 13.74
CA HIS A 42 -5.87 2.58 14.13
C HIS A 42 -5.02 2.72 15.41
N VAL A 43 -4.29 3.83 15.58
CA VAL A 43 -3.53 4.12 16.81
C VAL A 43 -4.46 4.35 18.00
N SER A 44 -5.48 5.20 17.85
CA SER A 44 -6.43 5.51 18.94
C SER A 44 -7.23 4.29 19.39
N LYS A 45 -7.67 3.44 18.45
CA LYS A 45 -8.34 2.15 18.73
C LYS A 45 -7.36 1.05 19.13
N LYS A 46 -6.04 1.30 19.09
CA LYS A 46 -4.95 0.36 19.41
C LYS A 46 -5.02 -0.94 18.59
N ILE A 47 -5.36 -0.82 17.31
CA ILE A 47 -5.44 -1.95 16.37
C ILE A 47 -4.29 -1.89 15.36
N THR A 48 -3.75 -3.07 15.04
CA THR A 48 -2.74 -3.27 13.98
C THR A 48 -1.52 -2.33 14.04
N ALA A 49 -1.05 -1.97 15.24
CA ALA A 49 0.09 -1.07 15.42
C ALA A 49 1.37 -1.57 14.71
N SER A 50 1.59 -2.88 14.67
CA SER A 50 2.70 -3.48 13.91
C SER A 50 2.61 -3.23 12.41
N ALA A 51 1.41 -3.30 11.82
CA ALA A 51 1.22 -3.04 10.40
C ALA A 51 1.55 -1.58 10.04
N ILE A 52 1.16 -0.62 10.88
CA ILE A 52 1.49 0.80 10.69
C ILE A 52 2.99 1.00 10.74
N ARG A 53 3.65 0.43 11.76
CA ARG A 53 5.10 0.52 11.90
C ARG A 53 5.82 -0.10 10.70
N ASP A 54 5.38 -1.27 10.25
CA ASP A 54 6.01 -1.95 9.11
C ASP A 54 5.82 -1.14 7.82
N TRP A 55 4.63 -0.55 7.61
CA TRP A 55 4.35 0.36 6.49
C TRP A 55 5.22 1.61 6.54
N GLN A 56 5.31 2.30 7.68
CA GLN A 56 6.15 3.51 7.83
C GLN A 56 7.63 3.28 7.50
N LEU A 57 8.10 2.03 7.56
CA LEU A 57 9.46 1.68 7.21
C LEU A 57 9.60 1.21 5.75
N SER A 58 8.50 1.01 5.02
CA SER A 58 8.47 0.37 3.70
C SER A 58 8.82 1.31 2.55
N LYS A 59 9.08 0.72 1.37
CA LYS A 59 9.30 1.50 0.15
C LYS A 59 8.01 2.13 -0.36
N HIS A 60 6.85 1.51 -0.13
CA HIS A 60 5.56 2.14 -0.40
C HIS A 60 5.33 3.40 0.43
N TYR A 61 5.77 3.47 1.69
CA TYR A 61 5.70 4.72 2.45
C TYR A 61 6.59 5.82 1.85
N GLU A 62 7.82 5.49 1.48
CA GLU A 62 8.73 6.43 0.80
C GLU A 62 8.17 6.89 -0.57
N ALA A 63 7.45 6.00 -1.26
CA ALA A 63 6.82 6.24 -2.56
C ALA A 63 5.39 6.80 -2.47
N GLU A 64 4.97 7.24 -1.29
CA GLU A 64 3.69 7.93 -1.09
C GLU A 64 2.42 7.08 -1.28
N VAL A 65 2.55 5.75 -1.25
CA VAL A 65 1.42 4.81 -1.31
C VAL A 65 0.82 4.66 0.08
N GLY A 66 -0.41 5.15 0.23
CA GLY A 66 -1.17 5.18 1.46
C GLY A 66 -2.01 3.93 1.71
N CYS A 67 -2.70 3.91 2.85
CA CYS A 67 -3.53 2.77 3.25
C CYS A 67 -4.67 2.49 2.26
N ALA A 68 -5.33 3.56 1.81
CA ALA A 68 -6.51 3.47 0.95
C ALA A 68 -6.19 2.94 -0.45
N ASP A 69 -4.99 3.21 -0.97
CA ASP A 69 -4.55 2.77 -2.31
C ASP A 69 -4.56 1.24 -2.45
N CYS A 70 -4.30 0.54 -1.33
CA CYS A 70 -4.37 -0.93 -1.27
C CYS A 70 -5.71 -1.43 -0.69
N HIS A 71 -6.22 -0.79 0.36
CA HIS A 71 -7.36 -1.32 1.10
C HIS A 71 -8.73 -0.94 0.55
N ILE A 72 -8.83 0.03 -0.37
CA ILE A 72 -10.05 0.24 -1.14
C ILE A 72 -9.90 -0.57 -2.44
N PRO A 73 -10.72 -1.62 -2.65
CA PRO A 73 -10.58 -2.46 -3.84
C PRO A 73 -10.82 -1.65 -5.11
N VAL A 74 -9.97 -1.85 -6.11
CA VAL A 74 -10.21 -1.36 -7.48
C VAL A 74 -11.45 -2.03 -8.07
N LYS A 75 -12.01 -1.46 -9.13
CA LYS A 75 -13.25 -1.95 -9.77
C LYS A 75 -13.09 -3.37 -10.33
N GLU A 76 -11.88 -3.71 -10.75
CA GLU A 76 -11.50 -4.98 -11.35
C GLU A 76 -11.29 -6.08 -10.29
N ALA A 77 -11.32 -5.74 -9.00
CA ALA A 77 -11.20 -6.74 -7.95
C ALA A 77 -12.39 -7.71 -7.96
N VAL A 78 -12.14 -8.95 -7.55
CA VAL A 78 -13.20 -9.96 -7.49
C VAL A 78 -14.30 -9.60 -6.50
N LYS A 79 -15.50 -10.11 -6.78
CA LYS A 79 -16.72 -9.85 -6.00
C LYS A 79 -16.53 -10.19 -4.52
N GLU A 80 -15.85 -11.29 -4.22
CA GLU A 80 -15.57 -11.76 -2.86
C GLU A 80 -14.82 -10.73 -2.03
N ILE A 81 -13.91 -9.96 -2.65
CA ILE A 81 -13.18 -8.90 -1.98
C ILE A 81 -14.10 -7.71 -1.71
N HIS A 82 -14.88 -7.29 -2.73
CA HIS A 82 -15.86 -6.20 -2.58
C HIS A 82 -16.92 -6.49 -1.51
N GLU A 83 -17.35 -7.74 -1.39
CA GLU A 83 -18.37 -8.16 -0.42
C GLU A 83 -17.79 -8.58 0.95
N SER A 84 -16.46 -8.66 1.08
CA SER A 84 -15.85 -9.04 2.35
C SER A 84 -16.17 -8.04 3.48
N LYS A 85 -16.40 -8.58 4.68
CA LYS A 85 -16.86 -7.80 5.83
C LYS A 85 -15.83 -6.72 6.21
N SER A 86 -16.32 -5.52 6.47
CA SER A 86 -15.50 -4.40 6.96
C SER A 86 -16.02 -3.86 8.28
N ASN A 87 -15.13 -3.84 9.27
CA ASN A 87 -15.34 -3.20 10.57
C ASN A 87 -14.88 -1.73 10.56
N CYS A 88 -14.39 -1.23 9.42
CA CYS A 88 -14.06 0.18 9.27
C CYS A 88 -15.36 1.02 9.24
N GLU A 89 -15.24 2.28 9.65
CA GLU A 89 -16.30 3.27 9.50
C GLU A 89 -16.54 3.58 8.01
N ASP A 90 -15.47 3.71 7.23
CA ASP A 90 -15.55 3.73 5.77
C ASP A 90 -15.86 2.33 5.23
N LYS A 91 -17.09 2.15 4.74
CA LYS A 91 -17.58 0.87 4.19
C LYS A 91 -17.03 0.53 2.82
N ARG A 92 -16.10 1.30 2.25
CA ARG A 92 -15.34 0.93 1.05
C ARG A 92 -14.08 0.14 1.38
N VAL A 93 -13.50 0.36 2.56
CA VAL A 93 -12.26 -0.28 3.02
C VAL A 93 -12.45 -1.78 3.22
N ARG A 94 -11.52 -2.61 2.76
CA ARG A 94 -11.47 -4.06 2.91
C ARG A 94 -10.14 -4.50 3.50
N ARG A 95 -10.18 -5.52 4.35
CA ARG A 95 -8.97 -6.14 4.91
C ARG A 95 -8.24 -7.00 3.88
N LEU A 96 -8.99 -7.65 2.99
CA LEU A 96 -8.43 -8.41 1.87
C LEU A 96 -8.07 -7.43 0.75
N VAL A 97 -6.85 -7.55 0.22
CA VAL A 97 -6.34 -6.75 -0.90
C VAL A 97 -6.30 -7.63 -2.15
N SER A 98 -6.77 -7.09 -3.26
CA SER A 98 -6.76 -7.77 -4.56
C SER A 98 -5.40 -7.62 -5.24
N PRO A 99 -4.90 -8.63 -5.98
CA PRO A 99 -3.72 -8.47 -6.84
C PRO A 99 -3.96 -7.38 -7.91
N LYS A 100 -5.21 -7.08 -8.27
CA LYS A 100 -5.56 -6.00 -9.19
C LYS A 100 -5.26 -4.61 -8.62
N ASN A 101 -5.29 -4.42 -7.29
CA ASN A 101 -4.78 -3.19 -6.67
C ASN A 101 -3.26 -3.05 -6.91
N CYS A 102 -2.51 -4.15 -6.79
CA CYS A 102 -1.07 -4.15 -7.05
C CYS A 102 -0.78 -3.84 -8.53
N ALA A 103 -1.60 -4.36 -9.45
CA ALA A 103 -1.44 -4.18 -10.89
C ALA A 103 -1.54 -2.71 -11.34
N GLN A 104 -2.18 -1.82 -10.57
CA GLN A 104 -2.22 -0.38 -10.86
C GLN A 104 -0.81 0.22 -11.00
N CYS A 105 0.17 -0.33 -10.26
CA CYS A 105 1.57 0.13 -10.28
C CYS A 105 2.57 -0.97 -10.71
N HIS A 106 2.18 -2.24 -10.62
CA HIS A 106 3.04 -3.41 -10.83
C HIS A 106 2.45 -4.41 -11.84
N GLU A 107 1.82 -3.90 -12.91
CA GLU A 107 1.15 -4.69 -13.95
C GLU A 107 2.02 -5.85 -14.45
N ASP A 108 3.26 -5.60 -14.87
CA ASP A 108 4.16 -6.63 -15.40
C ASP A 108 4.40 -7.77 -14.40
N LYS A 109 4.55 -7.44 -13.11
CA LYS A 109 4.82 -8.43 -12.06
C LYS A 109 3.59 -9.24 -11.71
N VAL A 110 2.42 -8.61 -11.72
CA VAL A 110 1.15 -9.32 -11.55
C VAL A 110 0.90 -10.24 -12.75
N ASN A 111 1.10 -9.78 -13.98
CA ASN A 111 0.97 -10.59 -15.20
C ASN A 111 1.98 -11.75 -15.25
N GLU A 112 3.19 -11.57 -14.71
CA GLU A 112 4.17 -12.64 -14.53
C GLU A 112 3.67 -13.69 -13.52
N PHE A 113 3.17 -13.24 -12.36
CA PHE A 113 2.61 -14.11 -11.33
C PHE A 113 1.40 -14.91 -11.82
N GLU A 114 0.46 -14.26 -12.52
CA GLU A 114 -0.77 -14.87 -13.04
C GLU A 114 -0.50 -15.97 -14.06
N ARG A 115 0.59 -15.88 -14.82
CA ARG A 115 1.04 -16.94 -15.74
C ARG A 115 1.73 -18.11 -15.03
N GLY A 116 2.06 -17.95 -13.75
CA GLY A 116 2.75 -18.95 -12.93
C GLY A 116 1.80 -19.94 -12.26
N LYS A 117 2.33 -21.11 -11.87
CA LYS A 117 1.55 -22.15 -11.16
C LYS A 117 1.08 -21.71 -9.77
N HIS A 118 1.74 -20.75 -9.14
CA HIS A 118 1.31 -20.21 -7.84
C HIS A 118 -0.06 -19.53 -7.92
N ALA A 119 -0.40 -18.88 -9.03
CA ALA A 119 -1.73 -18.33 -9.23
C ALA A 119 -2.83 -19.41 -9.24
N LEU A 120 -2.48 -20.64 -9.65
CA LEU A 120 -3.38 -21.78 -9.67
C LEU A 120 -3.41 -22.59 -8.36
N ALA A 121 -2.66 -22.17 -7.33
CA ALA A 121 -2.46 -22.98 -6.13
C ALA A 121 -3.78 -23.32 -5.43
N TRP A 122 -4.71 -22.36 -5.29
CA TRP A 122 -6.00 -22.60 -4.64
C TRP A 122 -6.86 -23.59 -5.41
N VAL A 123 -6.95 -23.42 -6.73
CA VAL A 123 -7.70 -24.33 -7.63
C VAL A 123 -7.11 -25.74 -7.57
N ALA A 124 -5.79 -25.87 -7.60
CA ALA A 124 -5.11 -27.15 -7.51
C ALA A 124 -5.41 -27.88 -6.19
N MET A 125 -5.46 -27.15 -5.06
CA MET A 125 -5.87 -27.73 -3.78
C MET A 125 -7.33 -28.18 -3.80
N MET A 126 -8.23 -27.32 -4.28
CA MET A 126 -9.67 -27.63 -4.31
C MET A 126 -10.03 -28.75 -5.29
N ALA A 127 -9.17 -29.02 -6.29
CA ALA A 127 -9.34 -30.12 -7.24
C ALA A 127 -9.03 -31.50 -6.64
N MET A 128 -8.36 -31.58 -5.48
CA MET A 128 -8.06 -32.87 -4.86
C MET A 128 -9.33 -33.52 -4.29
N PRO A 129 -9.56 -34.83 -4.50
CA PRO A 129 -10.83 -35.49 -4.19
C PRO A 129 -11.29 -35.38 -2.73
N THR A 130 -10.34 -35.31 -1.80
CA THR A 130 -10.57 -35.31 -0.35
C THR A 130 -10.46 -33.93 0.30
N THR A 131 -10.25 -32.86 -0.47
CA THR A 131 -10.13 -31.49 0.10
C THR A 131 -11.41 -31.07 0.81
N LYS A 132 -12.58 -31.47 0.29
CA LYS A 132 -13.89 -31.23 0.92
C LYS A 132 -14.08 -31.96 2.25
N ASP A 133 -13.31 -33.03 2.49
CA ASP A 133 -13.38 -33.82 3.72
C ASP A 133 -12.46 -33.23 4.80
N GLN A 134 -11.61 -32.27 4.44
CA GLN A 134 -10.73 -31.59 5.39
C GLN A 134 -11.51 -30.55 6.22
N PRO A 135 -11.13 -30.33 7.49
CA PRO A 135 -11.73 -29.29 8.31
C PRO A 135 -11.70 -27.92 7.61
N SER A 136 -12.84 -27.22 7.57
CA SER A 136 -12.95 -25.89 6.94
C SER A 136 -11.96 -24.88 7.54
N VAL A 137 -11.62 -25.01 8.82
CA VAL A 137 -10.61 -24.19 9.50
C VAL A 137 -9.23 -24.32 8.86
N LEU A 138 -8.90 -25.46 8.25
CA LEU A 138 -7.65 -25.65 7.51
C LEU A 138 -7.78 -25.12 6.08
N ILE A 139 -8.83 -25.52 5.35
CA ILE A 139 -9.00 -25.10 3.97
C ILE A 139 -9.41 -23.62 3.90
N GLU A 140 -10.66 -23.31 4.19
CA GLU A 140 -11.23 -21.97 4.07
C GLU A 140 -10.65 -20.97 5.09
N GLY A 141 -10.31 -21.45 6.28
CA GLY A 141 -9.67 -20.68 7.35
C GLY A 141 -8.18 -20.40 7.12
N GLU A 142 -7.63 -20.85 5.99
CA GLU A 142 -6.25 -20.60 5.56
C GLU A 142 -5.19 -21.05 6.58
N LYS A 143 -5.38 -22.24 7.15
CA LYS A 143 -4.43 -22.90 8.05
C LYS A 143 -3.97 -24.24 7.47
N GLY A 144 -2.74 -24.67 7.72
CA GLY A 144 -2.24 -25.90 7.06
C GLY A 144 -2.25 -25.75 5.53
N CYS A 145 -2.92 -26.66 4.81
CA CYS A 145 -3.01 -26.67 3.34
C CYS A 145 -3.49 -25.33 2.78
N GLY A 146 -4.60 -24.79 3.31
CA GLY A 146 -5.16 -23.52 2.87
C GLY A 146 -4.22 -22.35 3.12
N GLY A 147 -3.37 -22.43 4.15
CA GLY A 147 -2.38 -21.39 4.46
C GLY A 147 -1.27 -21.27 3.41
N CYS A 148 -0.82 -22.39 2.85
CA CYS A 148 0.15 -22.39 1.75
C CYS A 148 -0.51 -22.08 0.41
N HIS A 149 -1.70 -22.64 0.15
CA HIS A 149 -2.37 -22.52 -1.14
C HIS A 149 -3.15 -21.21 -1.32
N ARG A 150 -3.34 -20.41 -0.26
CA ARG A 150 -3.99 -19.08 -0.36
C ARG A 150 -3.30 -18.13 -1.35
N ILE A 151 -2.04 -18.39 -1.71
CA ILE A 151 -1.31 -17.60 -2.71
C ILE A 151 -2.06 -17.50 -4.05
N GLY A 152 -2.85 -18.51 -4.42
CA GLY A 152 -3.70 -18.51 -5.62
C GLY A 152 -5.18 -18.24 -5.36
N ARG A 153 -5.55 -17.72 -4.17
CA ARG A 153 -6.95 -17.47 -3.80
C ARG A 153 -7.38 -16.07 -4.26
N ASP A 154 -8.64 -15.92 -4.66
CA ASP A 154 -9.22 -14.63 -5.10
C ASP A 154 -8.39 -13.98 -6.23
N GLU A 155 -8.05 -14.77 -7.26
CA GLU A 155 -7.12 -14.42 -8.36
C GLU A 155 -5.64 -14.24 -7.95
N GLY A 156 -5.31 -14.32 -6.67
CA GLY A 156 -3.94 -14.35 -6.19
C GLY A 156 -3.70 -13.50 -4.94
N LYS A 157 -2.57 -13.73 -4.26
CA LYS A 157 -2.09 -12.90 -3.16
C LYS A 157 -0.61 -12.58 -3.36
N CYS A 158 -0.32 -11.31 -3.62
CA CYS A 158 1.06 -10.84 -3.85
C CYS A 158 1.90 -10.75 -2.56
N ASP A 159 1.32 -10.95 -1.38
CA ASP A 159 2.01 -10.81 -0.10
C ASP A 159 2.48 -12.14 0.52
N ALA A 160 2.46 -13.23 -0.27
CA ALA A 160 2.87 -14.56 0.19
C ALA A 160 4.40 -14.72 0.32
N CYS A 161 5.17 -14.01 -0.51
CA CYS A 161 6.64 -14.08 -0.51
C CYS A 161 7.28 -12.84 0.13
N HIS A 162 6.82 -11.65 -0.27
CA HIS A 162 7.21 -10.38 0.31
C HIS A 162 6.05 -9.83 1.15
N THR A 163 6.09 -10.16 2.44
CA THR A 163 4.94 -10.04 3.33
C THR A 163 4.53 -8.61 3.60
N ARG A 164 3.21 -8.37 3.64
CA ARG A 164 2.62 -7.15 4.18
C ARG A 164 3.15 -6.86 5.60
N HIS A 165 3.36 -5.61 6.04
CA HIS A 165 3.21 -4.34 5.32
C HIS A 165 4.57 -3.68 5.09
N ARG A 166 5.65 -4.48 4.99
CA ARG A 166 7.03 -3.97 4.92
C ARG A 166 7.48 -3.59 3.51
N PHE A 167 6.62 -3.80 2.51
CA PHE A 167 6.84 -3.47 1.11
C PHE A 167 6.01 -2.27 0.77
#